data_AF-V7PFD9-F1
#
_entry.id   AF-V7PFD9-F1
#
_cell.length_a   1.000
_cell.length_b   1.000
_cell.length_c   1.000
_cell.angle_alpha   90.00
_cell.angle_beta   90.00
_cell.angle_gamma   90.00
#
_symmetry.space_group_name_H-M   'P 1'
#
loop_
_entity.id
_entity.type
_entity.pdbx_description
1 polymer ?
#
loop_
_entity_poly.entity_id
_entity_poly.type
_entity_poly.pdbx_seq_one_letter_code
_entity_poly.pdbx_strand_id
1 'polypeptide(L)'
;MNIGIPLKYNEDANYEHAVKQASLFLGLLTKTKKCVKELFPQESEFNNNLRIRTNKETEYILCNYGEYSLITQQNCKDMYNQKK
;
A
#
# COMPACT_ATOMS: atom_id res chain seq x y z
N MET A 1 -13.13 -10.75 3.07
CA MET A 1 -12.42 -10.25 4.26
C MET A 1 -10.92 -10.45 4.03
N ASN A 2 -10.17 -9.39 3.75
CA ASN A 2 -8.72 -9.49 3.54
C ASN A 2 -8.01 -9.73 4.89
N ILE A 3 -7.37 -10.88 5.04
CA ILE A 3 -6.73 -11.35 6.29
C ILE A 3 -5.24 -11.00 6.39
N GLY A 4 -4.67 -10.28 5.41
CA GLY A 4 -3.29 -9.80 5.47
C GLY A 4 -2.23 -10.88 5.28
N ILE A 5 -2.58 -12.01 4.65
CA ILE A 5 -1.65 -13.08 4.30
C ILE A 5 -1.07 -12.81 2.91
N PRO A 6 0.26 -12.68 2.75
CA PRO A 6 0.87 -12.47 1.44
C PRO A 6 0.76 -13.73 0.58
N LEU A 7 0.08 -13.63 -0.57
CA LEU A 7 -0.07 -14.71 -1.55
C LEU A 7 1.16 -14.85 -2.45
N LYS A 8 1.82 -13.73 -2.73
CA LYS A 8 3.06 -13.63 -3.51
C LYS A 8 3.88 -12.48 -2.93
N TYR A 9 5.19 -12.64 -2.90
CA TYR A 9 6.15 -11.62 -2.47
C TYR A 9 7.40 -11.71 -3.34
N ASN A 10 8.23 -10.66 -3.34
CA ASN A 10 9.48 -10.65 -4.07
C ASN A 10 10.43 -11.71 -3.48
N GLU A 11 11.16 -12.45 -4.31
CA GLU A 11 12.13 -13.47 -3.89
C GLU A 11 13.28 -12.85 -3.07
N ASP A 12 13.60 -11.58 -3.31
CA ASP A 12 14.58 -10.82 -2.52
C ASP A 12 14.10 -10.51 -1.09
N ALA A 13 12.79 -10.61 -0.84
CA ALA A 13 12.19 -10.39 0.48
C ALA A 13 11.95 -11.72 1.19
N ASN A 14 12.24 -11.76 2.49
CA ASN A 14 11.87 -12.92 3.30
C ASN A 14 10.36 -12.91 3.61
N TYR A 15 9.78 -14.10 3.79
CA TYR A 15 8.35 -14.26 4.08
C TYR A 15 7.92 -13.49 5.34
N GLU A 16 8.76 -13.51 6.39
CA GLU A 16 8.47 -12.80 7.64
C GLU A 16 8.30 -11.28 7.43
N HIS A 17 9.14 -10.69 6.58
CA HIS A 17 9.06 -9.29 6.19
C HIS A 17 7.78 -9.02 5.39
N ALA A 18 7.44 -9.89 4.44
CA ALA A 18 6.20 -9.77 3.67
C ALA A 18 4.96 -9.81 4.58
N VAL A 19 4.92 -10.70 5.57
CA VAL A 19 3.83 -10.79 6.55
C VAL A 19 3.75 -9.52 7.41
N LYS A 20 4.89 -9.02 7.91
CA LYS A 20 4.94 -7.78 8.70
C LYS A 20 4.43 -6.59 7.90
N GLN A 21 4.86 -6.45 6.64
CA GLN A 21 4.41 -5.39 5.75
C GLN A 21 2.90 -5.50 5.47
N ALA A 22 2.41 -6.69 5.10
CA ALA A 22 1.00 -6.91 4.80
C ALA A 22 0.09 -6.56 5.99
N SER A 23 0.46 -7.00 7.20
CA SER A 23 -0.28 -6.70 8.43
C SER A 23 -0.28 -5.20 8.75
N LEU A 24 0.88 -4.55 8.66
CA LEU A 24 1.03 -3.11 8.91
C LEU A 24 0.17 -2.28 7.93
N PHE A 25 0.25 -2.60 6.64
CA PHE A 25 -0.47 -1.87 5.61
C PHE A 25 -1.97 -2.10 5.65
N LEU A 26 -2.42 -3.31 5.99
CA LEU A 26 -3.84 -3.58 6.24
C LEU A 26 -4.37 -2.73 7.41
N GLY A 27 -3.61 -2.64 8.50
CA GLY A 27 -3.95 -1.80 9.65
C GLY A 27 -4.02 -0.31 9.29
N LEU A 28 -3.04 0.16 8.51
CA LEU A 28 -3.02 1.54 8.02
C LEU A 28 -4.23 1.83 7.13
N LEU A 29 -4.49 0.99 6.13
CA LEU A 29 -5.62 1.14 5.22
C LEU A 29 -6.95 1.17 5.96
N THR A 30 -7.14 0.28 6.94
CA THR A 30 -8.36 0.23 7.75
C THR A 30 -8.58 1.55 8.48
N LYS A 31 -7.53 2.12 9.07
CA LYS A 31 -7.60 3.43 9.73
C LYS A 31 -7.87 4.56 8.72
N THR A 32 -7.18 4.56 7.58
CA THR A 32 -7.40 5.55 6.52
C THR A 32 -8.86 5.53 6.02
N LYS A 33 -9.41 4.35 5.73
CA LYS A 33 -10.82 4.18 5.32
C LYS A 33 -11.78 4.76 6.36
N LYS A 34 -11.53 4.49 7.65
CA LYS A 34 -12.31 5.03 8.76
C LYS A 34 -12.24 6.56 8.80
N CYS A 35 -11.04 7.14 8.76
CA CYS A 35 -10.86 8.60 8.78
C CYS A 35 -11.50 9.29 7.56
N VAL A 36 -11.35 8.72 6.36
CA VAL A 36 -11.97 9.29 5.15
C VAL A 36 -13.49 9.24 5.25
N LYS A 37 -14.07 8.13 5.74
CA LYS A 37 -15.52 8.01 5.94
C LYS A 37 -16.05 9.01 6.99
N GLU A 38 -15.28 9.29 8.03
CA GLU A 38 -15.63 10.28 9.06
C GLU A 38 -15.61 11.72 8.50
N LEU A 39 -14.63 12.04 7.64
CA LEU A 39 -14.49 13.37 7.03
C LEU A 39 -15.43 13.59 5.83
N PHE A 40 -15.68 12.54 5.05
CA PHE A 40 -16.43 12.57 3.79
C PHE A 40 -17.47 11.45 3.74
N PRO A 41 -18.52 11.50 4.60
CA PRO A 41 -19.52 10.43 4.71
C PRO A 41 -20.37 10.24 3.45
N GLN A 42 -20.39 11.23 2.56
CA GLN A 42 -21.13 11.21 1.28
C GLN A 42 -20.32 10.55 0.15
N GLU A 43 -18.99 10.44 0.28
CA GLU A 43 -18.19 9.74 -0.72
C GLU A 43 -18.37 8.24 -0.54
N SER A 44 -18.68 7.55 -1.65
CA SER A 44 -18.68 6.10 -1.70
C SER A 44 -17.30 5.56 -1.33
N GLU A 45 -17.30 4.33 -0.81
CA GLU A 45 -16.15 3.53 -0.36
C GLU A 45 -14.78 3.96 -0.92
N PHE A 46 -13.79 4.12 -0.03
CA PHE A 46 -12.43 4.50 -0.39
C PHE A 46 -11.83 3.52 -1.40
N ASN A 47 -11.95 3.88 -2.68
CA ASN A 47 -11.46 3.13 -3.84
C ASN A 47 -10.14 3.67 -4.37
N ASN A 48 -9.58 4.68 -3.71
CA ASN A 48 -8.32 5.28 -4.11
C ASN A 48 -7.12 4.44 -3.67
N ASN A 49 -6.09 4.47 -4.50
CA ASN A 49 -4.78 3.89 -4.15
C ASN A 49 -4.12 4.76 -3.08
N LEU A 50 -3.57 4.13 -2.04
CA LEU A 50 -2.79 4.82 -1.03
C LEU A 50 -1.32 4.83 -1.44
N ARG A 51 -0.73 6.02 -1.61
CA ARG A 51 0.69 6.19 -1.92
C ARG A 51 1.39 6.92 -0.79
N ILE A 52 2.47 6.35 -0.28
CA ILE A 52 3.23 6.88 0.85
C ILE A 52 4.67 7.04 0.41
N ARG A 53 5.14 8.29 0.34
CA ARG A 53 6.54 8.59 0.05
C ARG A 53 7.28 8.88 1.34
N THR A 54 8.40 8.20 1.53
CA THR A 54 9.30 8.41 2.66
C THR A 54 10.43 9.37 2.26
N ASN A 55 11.06 10.00 3.27
CA ASN A 55 12.20 10.90 3.07
C ASN A 55 13.43 10.21 2.46
N LYS A 56 13.47 8.86 2.48
CA LYS A 56 14.52 8.05 1.85
C LYS A 56 14.29 7.83 0.35
N GLU A 57 13.37 8.59 -0.25
CA GLU A 57 12.99 8.46 -1.66
C GLU A 57 12.42 7.07 -2.00
N THR A 58 11.87 6.37 -1.00
CA THR A 58 11.12 5.13 -1.22
C THR A 58 9.63 5.46 -1.21
N GLU A 59 8.90 5.00 -2.21
CA GLU A 59 7.44 5.10 -2.27
C GLU A 59 6.81 3.72 -2.11
N TYR A 60 5.84 3.64 -1.21
CA TYR A 60 4.95 2.49 -1.04
C TYR A 60 3.62 2.79 -1.73
N ILE A 61 3.15 1.85 -2.54
CA ILE A 61 1.86 1.95 -3.22
C ILE A 61 1.01 0.77 -2.78
N LEU A 62 -0.17 1.08 -2.25
CA LEU A 62 -1.19 0.12 -1.87
C LEU A 62 -2.38 0.29 -2.79
N CYS A 63 -2.70 -0.76 -3.53
CA CYS A 63 -3.87 -0.83 -4.39
C CYS A 63 -4.79 -1.92 -3.88
N ASN A 64 -6.10 -1.66 -3.83
CA ASN A 64 -7.09 -2.67 -3.48
C ASN A 64 -7.89 -3.03 -4.72
N TYR A 65 -8.06 -4.33 -4.97
CA TYR A 65 -8.89 -4.84 -6.06
C TYR A 65 -9.64 -6.08 -5.60
N GLY A 66 -10.97 -5.93 -5.46
CA GLY A 66 -11.82 -6.97 -4.89
C GLY A 66 -11.34 -7.37 -3.48
N GLU A 67 -11.09 -8.66 -3.29
CA GLU A 67 -10.63 -9.23 -2.02
C GLU A 67 -9.11 -9.17 -1.83
N TYR A 68 -8.38 -8.65 -2.81
CA TYR A 68 -6.92 -8.62 -2.81
C TYR A 68 -6.36 -7.21 -2.65
N SER A 69 -5.19 -7.13 -2.05
CA SER A 69 -4.40 -5.90 -1.99
C SER A 69 -3.03 -6.15 -2.60
N LEU A 70 -2.62 -5.26 -3.50
CA LEU A 70 -1.26 -5.20 -4.01
C LEU A 70 -0.49 -4.17 -3.20
N ILE A 71 0.64 -4.58 -2.65
CA ILE A 71 1.60 -3.70 -1.97
C ILE A 71 2.88 -3.75 -2.80
N THR A 72 3.34 -2.59 -3.26
CA THR A 72 4.61 -2.47 -3.94
C THR A 72 5.47 -1.37 -3.32
N GLN A 73 6.78 -1.57 -3.39
CA GLN A 73 7.80 -0.63 -2.94
C GLN A 73 8.64 -0.25 -4.17
N GLN A 74 8.80 1.05 -4.40
CA GLN A 74 9.65 1.56 -5.48
C GLN A 74 10.59 2.67 -5.01
N ASN A 75 11.76 2.77 -5.64
CA ASN A 75 12.67 3.89 -5.44
C ASN A 75 12.27 5.06 -6.36
N CYS A 76 12.24 6.27 -5.81
CA CYS A 76 11.86 7.49 -6.54
C CYS A 76 13.02 8.08 -7.35
N LYS A 77 14.27 7.67 -7.09
CA LYS A 77 15.47 8.15 -7.80
C LYS A 77 15.46 7.81 -9.28
N ASP A 78 14.94 6.64 -9.63
CA ASP A 78 14.98 6.16 -11.01
C ASP A 78 13.99 6.89 -11.93
N MET A 79 13.05 7.67 -11.37
CA MET A 79 12.15 8.50 -12.15
C MET A 79 12.80 9.78 -12.71
N TYR A 80 13.93 10.23 -12.16
CA TYR A 80 14.62 11.44 -12.63
C TYR A 80 15.50 11.21 -13.87
N ASN A 81 15.87 9.96 -14.17
CA ASN A 81 16.81 9.64 -15.25
C ASN A 81 16.16 9.29 -16.60
N GLN A 82 14.83 9.34 -16.72
CA GLN A 82 14.13 9.07 -18.00
C GLN A 82 13.85 10.32 -18.84
N LYS A 83 14.44 11.47 -18.50
CA LYS A 83 14.42 12.69 -19.31
C LYS A 83 15.84 13.17 -19.60
N LYS A 84 16.57 12.47 -20.46
CA LYS A 84 17.72 13.01 -21.20
C LYS A 84 17.73 12.45 -22.61
#